data_AF-A0A960T234-F1
#
_entry.id   AF-A0A960T234-F1
#
_cell.length_a   1.000
_cell.length_b   1.000
_cell.length_c   1.000
_cell.angle_alpha   90.00
_cell.angle_beta   90.00
_cell.angle_gamma   90.00
#
_symmetry.space_group_name_H-M   'P 1'
#
loop_
_entity.id
_entity.type
_entity.pdbx_description
1 polymer ?
#
loop_
_entity_poly.entity_id
_entity_poly.type
_entity_poly.pdbx_seq_one_letter_code
_entity_poly.pdbx_strand_id
1 'polypeptide(L)'
;MKNPWIAAALLAAVTLANADEEWFREKFADPATRAEALTALVPGTTRWYFHQALHHQLAGRDAQFRQVIEEWKTAADRPESNVSDKGLEMLENRQLLLNHGDTPRETAAELARKLGMEFTDERPDAVAANRKLPTRVDPEWINEQAFEKAAAQDEPDAPYQNYEGTRLLRELSRIEEFDDDKVRWFLQHLKRADLPGVVPLVDRGLSMSRPVSFGNELHRLLLEDQLRALLELHPELRSSRKFCLALLAKMRPGALVDFRRDRAAHAAYLAECKDFAITLPPAMGNLKAHLLFHHLRMQRDQGNLPKRDFLEYLTAAGRRSKDTTLPKPVMDPGFFNADFAEVTGCPPIGSDREIVDAYLDHFLAVSDERDDFTPFFEADELRTIQARARLMAGGDVSKWGVWLEPTDFRDLQETSWLDFAPGAPDLLGADDEVSLTLDLKNTPELLVRIIELDATHGREADVG
;
A
#
# COMPACT_ATOMS: atom_id res chain seq x y z
N MET A 1 14.42 1.56 -17.53
CA MET A 1 15.73 1.39 -16.86
C MET A 1 16.04 2.66 -16.08
N LYS A 2 15.94 2.62 -14.75
CA LYS A 2 16.28 3.72 -13.84
C LYS A 2 17.69 3.43 -13.31
N ASN A 3 18.65 4.32 -13.56
CA ASN A 3 20.06 4.11 -13.20
C ASN A 3 20.22 4.01 -11.67
N PRO A 4 20.59 2.83 -11.12
CA PRO A 4 20.78 2.66 -9.67
C PRO A 4 22.00 3.43 -9.13
N TRP A 5 22.91 3.87 -10.00
CA TRP A 5 24.09 4.65 -9.64
C TRP A 5 23.76 6.10 -9.25
N ILE A 6 22.66 6.66 -9.75
CA ILE A 6 22.23 8.02 -9.41
C ILE A 6 21.64 8.04 -7.99
N ALA A 7 20.91 6.99 -7.60
CA ALA A 7 20.34 6.87 -6.26
C ALA A 7 21.41 6.62 -5.17
N ALA A 8 22.44 5.82 -5.47
CA ALA A 8 23.55 5.59 -4.56
C ALA A 8 24.44 6.84 -4.38
N ALA A 9 24.68 7.61 -5.44
CA ALA A 9 25.41 8.88 -5.37
C ALA A 9 24.62 9.96 -4.59
N LEU A 10 23.29 9.97 -4.71
CA LEU A 10 22.42 10.87 -3.93
C LEU A 10 22.35 10.47 -2.44
N LEU A 11 22.33 9.18 -2.10
CA LEU A 11 22.37 8.74 -0.68
C LEU A 11 23.75 9.00 -0.02
N ALA A 12 24.84 8.83 -0.77
CA ALA A 12 26.19 9.11 -0.27
C ALA A 12 26.45 10.62 -0.09
N ALA A 13 25.90 11.47 -0.97
CA ALA A 13 26.01 12.92 -0.83
C ALA A 13 25.17 13.49 0.32
N VAL A 14 24.00 12.90 0.61
CA VAL A 14 23.12 13.33 1.72
C VAL A 14 23.67 12.92 3.08
N THR A 15 24.39 11.80 3.18
CA THR A 15 25.03 11.35 4.44
C THR A 15 26.25 12.18 4.81
N LEU A 16 27.08 12.60 3.85
CA LEU A 16 28.21 13.51 4.07
C LEU A 16 27.77 14.92 4.48
N ALA A 17 26.70 15.46 3.87
CA ALA A 17 26.17 16.78 4.24
C ALA A 17 25.55 16.81 5.65
N ASN A 18 24.89 15.72 6.06
CA ASN A 18 24.32 15.58 7.42
C ASN A 18 25.40 15.41 8.49
N ALA A 19 26.50 14.68 8.20
CA ALA A 19 27.61 14.50 9.12
C ALA A 19 28.36 15.83 9.42
N ASP A 20 28.54 16.69 8.42
CA ASP A 20 29.11 18.04 8.60
C ASP A 20 28.19 18.97 9.41
N GLU A 21 26.87 18.81 9.28
CA GLU A 21 25.90 19.60 10.03
C GLU A 21 25.82 19.18 11.50
N GLU A 22 25.86 17.88 11.78
CA GLU A 22 25.87 17.32 13.13
C GLU A 22 27.17 17.70 13.86
N TRP A 23 28.33 17.54 13.19
CA TRP A 23 29.63 17.97 13.71
C TRP A 23 29.65 19.46 14.08
N PHE A 24 29.14 20.33 13.20
CA PHE A 24 29.12 21.77 13.46
C PHE A 24 28.23 22.11 14.66
N ARG A 25 27.06 21.49 14.77
CA ARG A 25 26.11 21.75 15.87
C ARG A 25 26.70 21.34 17.22
N GLU A 26 27.36 20.19 17.30
CA GLU A 26 28.04 19.72 18.51
C GLU A 26 29.17 20.67 18.92
N LYS A 27 30.05 21.05 17.97
CA LYS A 27 31.18 21.93 18.23
C LYS A 27 30.75 23.36 18.57
N PHE A 28 29.65 23.85 18.01
CA PHE A 28 29.10 25.16 18.33
C PHE A 28 28.42 25.18 19.71
N ALA A 29 27.81 24.06 20.13
CA ALA A 29 27.16 23.95 21.43
C ALA A 29 28.16 24.11 22.60
N ASP A 30 29.36 23.52 22.49
CA ASP A 30 30.41 23.63 23.50
C ASP A 30 31.11 25.01 23.45
N PRO A 31 31.09 25.81 24.54
CA PRO A 31 31.81 27.09 24.62
C PRO A 31 33.30 27.01 24.28
N ALA A 32 33.96 25.88 24.58
CA ALA A 32 35.39 25.70 24.34
C ALA A 32 35.74 25.58 22.85
N THR A 33 34.86 25.00 22.04
CA THR A 33 35.09 24.75 20.60
C THR A 33 34.29 25.68 19.68
N ARG A 34 33.44 26.55 20.24
CA ARG A 34 32.54 27.42 19.46
C ARG A 34 33.26 28.37 18.51
N ALA A 35 34.40 28.93 18.92
CA ALA A 35 35.19 29.83 18.07
C ALA A 35 35.79 29.10 16.87
N GLU A 36 36.23 27.85 17.07
CA GLU A 36 36.72 26.98 16.00
C GLU A 36 35.59 26.62 15.03
N ALA A 37 34.43 26.23 15.53
CA ALA A 37 33.26 25.91 14.71
C ALA A 37 32.87 27.07 13.77
N LEU A 38 32.91 28.31 14.25
CA LEU A 38 32.60 29.50 13.45
C LEU A 38 33.55 29.69 12.25
N THR A 39 34.80 29.21 12.34
CA THR A 39 35.75 29.30 11.20
C THR A 39 35.37 28.38 10.04
N ALA A 40 34.57 27.34 10.29
CA ALA A 40 34.07 26.44 9.26
C ALA A 40 32.90 27.04 8.45
N LEU A 41 32.34 28.17 8.88
CA LEU A 41 31.27 28.86 8.15
C LEU A 41 31.82 29.84 7.13
N VAL A 42 31.21 29.86 5.94
CA VAL A 42 31.56 30.82 4.88
C VAL A 42 31.10 32.23 5.27
N PRO A 43 32.01 33.21 5.40
CA PRO A 43 31.66 34.59 5.76
C PRO A 43 30.63 35.21 4.80
N GLY A 44 29.71 36.01 5.35
CA GLY A 44 28.68 36.69 4.56
C GLY A 44 27.51 35.81 4.13
N THR A 45 27.42 34.55 4.58
CA THR A 45 26.22 33.71 4.40
C THR A 45 25.23 33.88 5.54
N THR A 46 23.93 33.58 5.32
CA THR A 46 22.90 33.61 6.39
C THR A 46 23.30 32.77 7.60
N ARG A 47 23.85 31.57 7.38
CA ARG A 47 24.31 30.68 8.45
C ARG A 47 25.45 31.31 9.26
N TRP A 48 26.39 31.97 8.58
CA TRP A 48 27.46 32.72 9.24
C TRP A 48 26.93 33.86 10.09
N TYR A 49 26.08 34.74 9.55
CA TYR A 49 25.50 35.85 10.32
C TYR A 49 24.72 35.37 11.55
N PHE A 50 23.88 34.34 11.39
CA PHE A 50 23.09 33.79 12.48
C PHE A 50 23.96 33.25 13.63
N HIS A 51 24.94 32.40 13.32
CA HIS A 51 25.79 31.78 14.36
C HIS A 51 26.79 32.78 14.95
N GLN A 52 27.26 33.75 14.17
CA GLN A 52 28.12 34.82 14.67
C GLN A 52 27.36 35.72 15.66
N ALA A 53 26.14 36.16 15.30
CA ALA A 53 25.29 36.94 16.18
C ALA A 53 24.92 36.15 17.44
N LEU A 54 24.50 34.90 17.31
CA LEU A 54 24.19 34.03 18.45
C LEU A 54 25.40 33.84 19.37
N HIS A 55 26.61 33.71 18.82
CA HIS A 55 27.83 33.62 19.62
C HIS A 55 28.09 34.90 20.45
N HIS A 56 27.90 36.08 19.87
CA HIS A 56 28.02 37.34 20.60
C HIS A 56 26.94 37.48 21.69
N GLN A 57 25.71 37.10 21.38
CA GLN A 57 24.60 37.11 22.34
C GLN A 57 24.83 36.14 23.52
N LEU A 58 25.30 34.92 23.26
CA LEU A 58 25.63 33.94 24.32
C LEU A 58 26.78 34.39 25.22
N ALA A 59 27.64 35.29 24.74
CA ALA A 59 28.77 35.82 25.48
C ALA A 59 28.50 37.20 26.12
N GLY A 60 27.26 37.72 26.05
CA GLY A 60 26.89 39.04 26.59
C GLY A 60 27.59 40.21 25.89
N ARG A 61 27.98 40.04 24.62
CA ARG A 61 28.69 41.04 23.82
C ARG A 61 27.72 41.85 22.97
N ASP A 62 26.88 42.64 23.62
CA ASP A 62 25.74 43.32 22.99
C ASP A 62 26.11 44.32 21.89
N ALA A 63 27.25 45.00 22.01
CA ALA A 63 27.72 45.93 21.00
C ALA A 63 28.08 45.18 19.69
N GLN A 64 28.79 44.07 19.81
CA GLN A 64 29.18 43.22 18.69
C GLN A 64 27.99 42.46 18.12
N PHE A 65 27.03 42.03 18.96
CA PHE A 65 25.77 41.46 18.48
C PHE A 65 25.02 42.45 17.58
N ARG A 66 24.82 43.69 18.05
CA ARG A 66 24.15 44.74 17.27
C ARG A 66 24.87 45.03 15.96
N GLN A 67 26.19 45.10 15.98
CA GLN A 67 26.97 45.28 14.77
C GLN A 67 26.70 44.17 13.73
N VAL A 68 26.78 42.91 14.14
CA VAL A 68 26.55 41.76 13.24
C VAL A 68 25.10 41.71 12.72
N ILE A 69 24.12 42.06 13.56
CA ILE A 69 22.71 42.14 13.14
C ILE A 69 22.51 43.25 12.08
N GLU A 70 23.09 44.43 12.26
CA GLU A 70 22.98 45.53 11.28
C GLU A 70 23.71 45.22 9.97
N GLU A 71 24.87 44.57 10.04
CA GLU A 71 25.58 44.04 8.86
C GLU A 71 24.72 42.98 8.13
N TRP A 72 24.04 42.10 8.88
CA TRP A 72 23.15 41.10 8.32
C TRP A 72 21.93 41.74 7.63
N LYS A 73 21.25 42.71 8.27
CA LYS A 73 20.14 43.46 7.65
C LYS A 73 20.57 44.12 6.34
N THR A 74 21.69 44.83 6.38
CA THR A 74 22.27 45.50 5.22
C THR A 74 22.61 44.52 4.09
N ALA A 75 23.04 43.31 4.43
CA ALA A 75 23.33 42.27 3.45
C ALA A 75 22.07 41.61 2.88
N ALA A 76 21.01 41.46 3.68
CA ALA A 76 19.73 40.87 3.28
C ALA A 76 18.87 41.84 2.42
N ASP A 77 18.97 43.15 2.67
CA ASP A 77 18.22 44.19 1.94
C ASP A 77 18.75 44.47 0.52
N ARG A 78 19.90 43.90 0.14
CA ARG A 78 20.47 44.09 -1.19
C ARG A 78 19.71 43.25 -2.23
N PRO A 79 19.19 43.84 -3.32
CA PRO A 79 18.42 43.11 -4.35
C PRO A 79 19.16 41.93 -4.99
N GLU A 80 20.48 42.00 -5.04
CA GLU A 80 21.38 41.03 -5.69
C GLU A 80 21.89 39.94 -4.71
N SER A 81 21.46 39.96 -3.45
CA SER A 81 22.05 39.14 -2.38
C SER A 81 21.33 37.80 -2.18
N ASN A 82 22.11 36.74 -1.97
CA ASN A 82 21.59 35.41 -1.59
C ASN A 82 21.45 35.24 -0.05
N VAL A 83 21.57 36.34 0.71
CA VAL A 83 21.44 36.32 2.18
C VAL A 83 19.98 36.49 2.56
N SER A 84 19.40 35.46 3.16
CA SER A 84 18.08 35.52 3.77
C SER A 84 18.12 36.17 5.15
N ASP A 85 17.03 36.85 5.50
CA ASP A 85 16.65 37.39 6.81
C ASP A 85 16.09 36.34 7.79
N LYS A 86 15.91 35.08 7.34
CA LYS A 86 15.41 33.99 8.17
C LYS A 86 16.26 33.80 9.43
N GLY A 87 15.61 33.93 10.58
CA GLY A 87 16.24 33.79 11.91
C GLY A 87 16.67 35.10 12.55
N LEU A 88 16.62 36.22 11.82
CA LEU A 88 16.97 37.55 12.34
C LEU A 88 16.00 37.97 13.44
N GLU A 89 14.70 37.88 13.17
CA GLU A 89 13.64 38.17 14.15
C GLU A 89 13.77 37.30 15.42
N MET A 90 14.17 36.03 15.28
CA MET A 90 14.39 35.14 16.43
C MET A 90 15.47 35.69 17.36
N LEU A 91 16.61 36.12 16.81
CA LEU A 91 17.73 36.65 17.60
C LEU A 91 17.42 38.02 18.20
N GLU A 92 16.69 38.88 17.47
CA GLU A 92 16.21 40.18 17.98
C GLU A 92 15.21 40.00 19.13
N ASN A 93 14.23 39.11 18.98
CA ASN A 93 13.28 38.76 20.05
C ASN A 93 14.01 38.18 21.27
N ARG A 94 15.02 37.34 21.04
CA ARG A 94 15.86 36.80 22.12
C ARG A 94 16.63 37.90 22.83
N GLN A 95 17.23 38.85 22.10
CA GLN A 95 17.94 39.98 22.72
C GLN A 95 16.98 40.86 23.52
N LEU A 96 15.79 41.12 22.98
CA LEU A 96 14.74 41.87 23.66
C LEU A 96 14.39 41.25 25.02
N LEU A 97 14.24 39.92 25.07
CA LEU A 97 13.98 39.19 26.32
C LEU A 97 15.18 39.19 27.28
N LEU A 98 16.41 39.05 26.76
CA LEU A 98 17.63 39.12 27.57
C LEU A 98 17.80 40.49 28.23
N ASN A 99 17.43 41.56 27.52
CA ASN A 99 17.49 42.94 28.01
C ASN A 99 16.35 43.30 28.97
N HIS A 100 15.35 42.43 29.17
CA HIS A 100 14.17 42.74 29.99
C HIS A 100 14.53 43.16 31.42
N GLY A 101 15.57 42.56 32.01
CA GLY A 101 16.03 42.91 33.36
C GLY A 101 16.50 44.36 33.46
N ASP A 102 17.11 44.89 32.40
CA ASP A 102 17.68 46.23 32.37
C ASP A 102 16.69 47.27 31.82
N THR A 103 15.89 46.91 30.82
CA THR A 103 14.90 47.78 30.15
C THR A 103 13.49 47.18 30.11
N PRO A 104 12.85 46.92 31.26
CA PRO A 104 11.59 46.20 31.33
C PRO A 104 10.43 46.93 30.64
N ARG A 105 10.39 48.27 30.68
CA ARG A 105 9.33 49.07 30.06
C ARG A 105 9.41 49.07 28.54
N GLU A 106 10.61 49.24 27.99
CA GLU A 106 10.85 49.22 26.54
C GLU A 106 10.58 47.82 25.98
N THR A 107 11.05 46.80 26.69
CA THR A 107 10.78 45.40 26.36
C THR A 107 9.28 45.10 26.33
N ALA A 108 8.53 45.53 27.35
CA ALA A 108 7.08 45.33 27.39
C ALA A 108 6.34 46.06 26.26
N ALA A 109 6.75 47.29 25.94
CA ALA A 109 6.15 48.06 24.85
C ALA A 109 6.38 47.38 23.48
N GLU A 110 7.60 46.89 23.24
CA GLU A 110 7.94 46.22 21.99
C GLU A 110 7.26 44.84 21.87
N LEU A 111 7.14 44.09 22.97
CA LEU A 111 6.37 42.84 23.01
C LEU A 111 4.87 43.07 22.75
N ALA A 112 4.29 44.11 23.36
CA ALA A 112 2.89 44.48 23.11
C ALA A 112 2.65 44.77 21.63
N ARG A 113 3.56 45.53 21.00
CA ARG A 113 3.52 45.83 19.56
C ARG A 113 3.64 44.58 18.70
N LYS A 114 4.60 43.69 19.00
CA LYS A 114 4.83 42.44 18.25
C LYS A 114 3.69 41.42 18.38
N LEU A 115 3.03 41.39 19.55
CA LEU A 115 1.91 40.48 19.82
C LEU A 115 0.55 41.07 19.44
N GLY A 116 0.49 42.30 18.93
CA GLY A 116 -0.76 42.97 18.59
C GLY A 116 -1.65 43.24 19.80
N MET A 117 -1.04 43.50 20.97
CA MET A 117 -1.78 43.82 22.19
C MET A 117 -2.15 45.31 22.19
N GLU A 118 -3.41 45.60 21.92
CA GLU A 118 -3.90 46.98 21.83
C GLU A 118 -4.25 47.59 23.20
N PHE A 119 -4.52 46.73 24.21
CA PHE A 119 -4.98 47.14 25.55
C PHE A 119 -6.08 48.21 25.52
N THR A 120 -6.92 48.18 24.48
CA THR A 120 -8.04 49.10 24.22
C THR A 120 -9.29 48.73 25.01
N ASP A 121 -9.23 47.65 25.79
CA ASP A 121 -10.30 47.25 26.69
C ASP A 121 -10.57 48.36 27.71
N GLU A 122 -11.77 48.94 27.64
CA GLU A 122 -12.24 49.85 28.67
C GLU A 122 -12.27 49.10 30.02
N ARG A 123 -11.70 49.71 31.07
CA ARG A 123 -12.01 49.25 32.43
C ARG A 123 -13.52 49.26 32.57
N PRO A 124 -14.17 48.17 33.03
CA PRO A 124 -15.60 48.18 33.28
C PRO A 124 -15.92 49.39 34.14
N ASP A 125 -16.85 50.23 33.69
CA ASP A 125 -17.32 51.32 34.50
C ASP A 125 -17.89 50.76 35.83
N ALA A 126 -18.02 51.61 36.85
CA ALA A 126 -18.52 51.17 38.16
C ALA A 126 -19.91 50.50 38.08
N VAL A 127 -20.64 50.70 36.98
CA VAL A 127 -21.94 50.09 36.67
C VAL A 127 -21.78 48.66 36.17
N ALA A 128 -20.86 48.40 35.23
CA ALA A 128 -20.52 47.08 34.74
C ALA A 128 -19.86 46.21 35.84
N ALA A 129 -19.02 46.80 36.69
CA ALA A 129 -18.42 46.11 37.84
C ALA A 129 -19.47 45.73 38.92
N ASN A 130 -20.56 46.48 39.06
CA ASN A 130 -21.69 46.17 39.95
C ASN A 130 -22.76 45.28 39.32
N ARG A 131 -22.64 44.95 38.02
CA ARG A 131 -23.59 44.07 37.33
C ARG A 131 -23.37 42.65 37.84
N LYS A 132 -24.30 42.14 38.65
CA LYS A 132 -24.30 40.75 39.13
C LYS A 132 -24.54 39.81 37.95
N LEU A 133 -23.48 39.45 37.24
CA LEU A 133 -23.54 38.39 36.24
C LEU A 133 -23.83 37.06 36.94
N PRO A 134 -24.55 36.14 36.29
CA PRO A 134 -24.72 34.79 36.80
C PRO A 134 -23.36 34.17 37.08
N THR A 135 -23.12 33.75 38.32
CA THR A 135 -21.88 33.06 38.72
C THR A 135 -21.95 31.55 38.49
N ARG A 136 -23.09 31.06 37.98
CA ARG A 136 -23.36 29.67 37.64
C ARG A 136 -24.14 29.65 36.34
N VAL A 137 -23.82 28.68 35.48
CA VAL A 137 -24.64 28.41 34.31
C VAL A 137 -25.90 27.66 34.74
N ASP A 138 -27.04 27.98 34.14
CA ASP A 138 -28.30 27.28 34.35
C ASP A 138 -28.15 25.82 33.87
N PRO A 139 -28.31 24.81 34.75
CA PRO A 139 -28.24 23.39 34.34
C PRO A 139 -29.25 23.03 33.25
N GLU A 140 -30.36 23.76 33.13
CA GLU A 140 -31.35 23.57 32.07
C GLU A 140 -30.80 23.88 30.67
N TRP A 141 -29.70 24.63 30.56
CA TRP A 141 -29.05 24.95 29.28
C TRP A 141 -27.88 24.03 28.95
N ILE A 142 -27.34 23.32 29.95
CA ILE A 142 -26.19 22.40 29.79
C ILE A 142 -26.64 20.98 30.17
N ASN A 143 -27.48 20.41 29.32
CA ASN A 143 -27.87 19.00 29.38
C ASN A 143 -28.12 18.46 27.97
N GLU A 144 -28.19 17.14 27.85
CA GLU A 144 -28.33 16.45 26.56
C GLU A 144 -29.57 16.92 25.78
N GLN A 145 -30.71 17.09 26.43
CA GLN A 145 -31.96 17.51 25.78
C GLN A 145 -31.86 18.94 25.24
N ALA A 146 -31.22 19.85 25.98
CA ALA A 146 -30.98 21.22 25.54
C ALA A 146 -30.06 21.26 24.30
N PHE A 147 -29.01 20.44 24.28
CA PHE A 147 -28.10 20.34 23.15
C PHE A 147 -28.74 19.70 21.92
N GLU A 148 -29.55 18.66 22.08
CA GLU A 148 -30.29 18.05 20.96
C GLU A 148 -31.29 19.04 20.37
N LYS A 149 -31.99 19.81 21.21
CA LYS A 149 -32.90 20.85 20.74
C LYS A 149 -32.16 21.95 19.98
N ALA A 150 -31.00 22.39 20.48
CA ALA A 150 -30.18 23.39 19.80
C ALA A 150 -29.68 22.85 18.45
N ALA A 151 -29.15 21.62 18.41
CA ALA A 151 -28.68 21.00 17.16
C ALA A 151 -29.80 20.87 16.11
N ALA A 152 -31.02 20.51 16.52
CA ALA A 152 -32.17 20.46 15.63
C ALA A 152 -32.69 21.82 15.16
N GLN A 153 -32.39 22.90 15.90
CA GLN A 153 -32.72 24.26 15.49
C GLN A 153 -31.70 24.82 14.51
N ASP A 154 -30.42 24.59 14.79
CA ASP A 154 -29.33 25.09 13.96
C ASP A 154 -29.27 24.32 12.64
N GLU A 155 -29.49 23.00 12.68
CA GLU A 155 -29.27 22.08 11.56
C GLU A 155 -30.44 21.08 11.43
N PRO A 156 -31.61 21.52 10.95
CA PRO A 156 -32.84 20.71 10.95
C PRO A 156 -32.74 19.42 10.15
N ASP A 157 -31.96 19.41 9.07
CA ASP A 157 -31.83 18.26 8.16
C ASP A 157 -30.83 17.20 8.67
N ALA A 158 -29.87 17.60 9.51
CA ALA A 158 -28.82 16.72 10.02
C ALA A 158 -28.43 17.06 11.48
N PRO A 159 -29.37 17.03 12.45
CA PRO A 159 -29.06 17.35 13.86
C PRO A 159 -28.03 16.42 14.49
N TYR A 160 -27.83 15.25 13.87
CA TYR A 160 -26.88 14.21 14.27
C TYR A 160 -25.45 14.44 13.76
N GLN A 161 -25.18 15.51 13.00
CA GLN A 161 -23.89 15.69 12.35
C GLN A 161 -22.70 15.86 13.29
N ASN A 162 -22.96 16.37 14.50
CA ASN A 162 -21.96 16.61 15.54
C ASN A 162 -22.00 15.54 16.64
N TYR A 163 -22.70 14.41 16.42
CA TYR A 163 -22.73 13.33 17.40
C TYR A 163 -21.39 12.62 17.46
N GLU A 164 -20.80 12.59 18.65
CA GLU A 164 -19.51 11.96 18.92
C GLU A 164 -19.58 11.01 20.12
N GLY A 165 -18.53 10.20 20.30
CA GLY A 165 -18.34 9.34 21.46
C GLY A 165 -19.55 8.42 21.75
N THR A 166 -20.00 8.44 23.00
CA THR A 166 -21.12 7.61 23.46
C THR A 166 -22.45 7.99 22.83
N ARG A 167 -22.66 9.26 22.47
CA ARG A 167 -23.91 9.71 21.84
C ARG A 167 -24.05 9.12 20.44
N LEU A 168 -22.97 9.12 19.65
CA LEU A 168 -22.94 8.49 18.33
C LEU A 168 -23.22 6.98 18.43
N LEU A 169 -22.60 6.29 19.39
CA LEU A 169 -22.83 4.85 19.61
C LEU A 169 -24.29 4.53 19.92
N ARG A 170 -24.94 5.34 20.77
CA ARG A 170 -26.38 5.20 21.05
C ARG A 170 -27.21 5.45 19.79
N GLU A 171 -26.83 6.40 18.97
CA GLU A 171 -27.53 6.68 17.70
C GLU A 171 -27.45 5.48 16.75
N LEU A 172 -26.25 4.92 16.56
CA LEU A 172 -26.03 3.74 15.70
C LEU A 172 -26.69 2.47 16.24
N SER A 173 -27.05 2.41 17.52
CA SER A 173 -27.84 1.29 18.05
C SER A 173 -29.31 1.27 17.60
N ARG A 174 -29.78 2.37 16.99
CA ARG A 174 -31.18 2.57 16.55
C ARG A 174 -31.30 2.70 15.04
N ILE A 175 -30.41 2.04 14.28
CA ILE A 175 -30.38 2.13 12.81
C ILE A 175 -31.72 1.71 12.16
N GLU A 176 -32.48 0.82 12.80
CA GLU A 176 -33.80 0.41 12.32
C GLU A 176 -34.80 1.57 12.24
N GLU A 177 -34.60 2.62 13.05
CA GLU A 177 -35.42 3.84 13.08
C GLU A 177 -34.95 4.90 12.07
N PHE A 178 -33.82 4.69 11.37
CA PHE A 178 -33.29 5.69 10.45
C PHE A 178 -34.13 5.76 9.18
N ASP A 179 -34.48 6.99 8.81
CA ASP A 179 -34.97 7.28 7.47
C ASP A 179 -33.85 7.18 6.42
N ASP A 180 -34.28 7.21 5.16
CA ASP A 180 -33.40 7.05 4.01
C ASP A 180 -32.30 8.12 3.92
N ASP A 181 -32.59 9.36 4.31
CA ASP A 181 -31.66 10.47 4.19
C ASP A 181 -30.59 10.40 5.28
N LYS A 182 -30.98 10.02 6.49
CA LYS A 182 -30.07 9.75 7.60
C LYS A 182 -29.15 8.56 7.32
N VAL A 183 -29.65 7.47 6.73
CA VAL A 183 -28.81 6.35 6.29
C VAL A 183 -27.75 6.83 5.30
N ARG A 184 -28.15 7.60 4.27
CA ARG A 184 -27.22 8.14 3.27
C ARG A 184 -26.20 9.07 3.91
N TRP A 185 -26.63 9.93 4.83
CA TRP A 185 -25.74 10.85 5.52
C TRP A 185 -24.67 10.09 6.31
N PHE A 186 -25.05 9.10 7.13
CA PHE A 186 -24.08 8.31 7.90
C PHE A 186 -23.15 7.51 6.98
N LEU A 187 -23.64 6.92 5.90
CA LEU A 187 -22.77 6.21 4.93
C LEU A 187 -21.73 7.12 4.27
N GLN A 188 -22.01 8.41 4.14
CA GLN A 188 -21.10 9.39 3.55
C GLN A 188 -20.13 10.01 4.57
N HIS A 189 -20.56 10.20 5.82
CA HIS A 189 -19.83 10.99 6.82
C HIS A 189 -19.16 10.16 7.92
N LEU A 190 -19.57 8.90 8.10
CA LEU A 190 -18.97 8.03 9.12
C LEU A 190 -17.56 7.61 8.69
N LYS A 191 -16.56 7.96 9.50
CA LYS A 191 -15.13 7.70 9.23
C LYS A 191 -14.57 6.48 9.97
N ARG A 192 -15.45 5.69 10.59
CA ARG A 192 -15.08 4.55 11.43
C ARG A 192 -15.96 3.35 11.11
N ALA A 193 -15.34 2.27 10.67
CA ALA A 193 -16.01 1.01 10.40
C ALA A 193 -16.07 0.09 11.62
N ASP A 194 -15.28 0.35 12.66
CA ASP A 194 -15.17 -0.48 13.87
C ASP A 194 -16.31 -0.28 14.87
N LEU A 195 -17.31 0.53 14.53
CA LEU A 195 -18.44 0.85 15.41
C LEU A 195 -19.54 -0.23 15.30
N PRO A 196 -20.25 -0.53 16.41
CA PRO A 196 -21.43 -1.36 16.36
C PRO A 196 -22.49 -0.71 15.46
N GLY A 197 -23.21 -1.51 14.67
CA GLY A 197 -24.23 -1.04 13.75
C GLY A 197 -23.74 -0.70 12.34
N VAL A 198 -22.44 -0.66 12.07
CA VAL A 198 -21.94 -0.35 10.71
C VAL A 198 -22.43 -1.33 9.65
N VAL A 199 -22.43 -2.65 9.94
CA VAL A 199 -22.96 -3.66 8.99
C VAL A 199 -24.46 -3.44 8.72
N PRO A 200 -25.34 -3.35 9.75
CA PRO A 200 -26.74 -2.97 9.56
C PRO A 200 -26.95 -1.66 8.78
N LEU A 201 -26.11 -0.65 9.00
CA LEU A 201 -26.19 0.62 8.27
C LEU A 201 -25.93 0.43 6.77
N VAL A 202 -24.91 -0.35 6.43
CA VAL A 202 -24.57 -0.64 5.02
C VAL A 202 -25.62 -1.52 4.38
N ASP A 203 -26.10 -2.56 5.07
CA ASP A 203 -27.22 -3.42 4.64
C ASP A 203 -28.49 -2.61 4.32
N ARG A 204 -28.87 -1.68 5.23
CA ARG A 204 -29.98 -0.74 4.99
C ARG A 204 -29.75 0.10 3.74
N GLY A 205 -28.54 0.61 3.54
CA GLY A 205 -28.15 1.40 2.37
C GLY A 205 -28.22 0.63 1.05
N LEU A 206 -27.89 -0.66 1.07
CA LEU A 206 -27.97 -1.55 -0.09
C LEU A 206 -29.41 -2.00 -0.38
N SER A 207 -30.25 -2.11 0.66
CA SER A 207 -31.65 -2.56 0.59
C SER A 207 -32.66 -1.44 0.24
N MET A 208 -32.22 -0.20 0.06
CA MET A 208 -33.12 0.93 -0.23
C MET A 208 -33.80 0.79 -1.61
N SER A 209 -34.97 1.42 -1.79
CA SER A 209 -35.62 1.53 -3.11
C SER A 209 -34.72 2.16 -4.18
N ARG A 210 -33.82 3.05 -3.76
CA ARG A 210 -32.70 3.55 -4.56
C ARG A 210 -31.40 3.18 -3.82
N PRO A 211 -30.82 2.00 -4.11
CA PRO A 211 -29.65 1.49 -3.40
C PRO A 211 -28.45 2.43 -3.49
N VAL A 212 -27.71 2.55 -2.39
CA VAL A 212 -26.41 3.22 -2.38
C VAL A 212 -25.40 2.28 -3.02
N SER A 213 -24.70 2.75 -4.06
CA SER A 213 -23.68 1.93 -4.72
C SER A 213 -22.51 1.64 -3.79
N PHE A 214 -21.98 0.41 -3.81
CA PHE A 214 -20.81 0.07 -3.02
C PHE A 214 -19.56 0.84 -3.49
N GLY A 215 -18.76 1.36 -2.54
CA GLY A 215 -17.46 1.98 -2.79
C GLY A 215 -17.31 3.43 -2.33
N ASN A 216 -18.13 3.87 -1.36
CA ASN A 216 -17.85 5.10 -0.60
C ASN A 216 -16.65 4.90 0.35
N GLU A 217 -16.24 5.96 1.04
CA GLU A 217 -15.08 5.91 1.95
C GLU A 217 -15.29 4.93 3.11
N LEU A 218 -16.49 4.89 3.72
CA LEU A 218 -16.80 3.94 4.80
C LEU A 218 -16.59 2.49 4.34
N HIS A 219 -17.01 2.14 3.12
CA HIS A 219 -16.90 0.80 2.59
C HIS A 219 -15.45 0.32 2.43
N ARG A 220 -14.48 1.24 2.21
CA ARG A 220 -13.05 0.91 2.15
C ARG A 220 -12.46 0.59 3.54
N LEU A 221 -13.08 1.11 4.59
CA LEU A 221 -12.66 0.92 5.98
C LEU A 221 -13.20 -0.38 6.58
N LEU A 222 -14.21 -1.00 5.96
CA LEU A 222 -14.81 -2.25 6.44
C LEU A 222 -13.76 -3.35 6.64
N LEU A 223 -13.94 -4.11 7.72
CA LEU A 223 -13.13 -5.28 8.06
C LEU A 223 -13.58 -6.50 7.26
N GLU A 224 -12.74 -7.53 7.20
CA GLU A 224 -13.05 -8.77 6.46
C GLU A 224 -14.35 -9.41 6.95
N ASP A 225 -14.51 -9.60 8.26
CA ASP A 225 -15.72 -10.19 8.85
C ASP A 225 -16.98 -9.39 8.50
N GLN A 226 -16.87 -8.05 8.44
CA GLN A 226 -17.98 -7.18 8.08
C GLN A 226 -18.33 -7.32 6.60
N LEU A 227 -17.33 -7.41 5.71
CA LEU A 227 -17.55 -7.65 4.30
C LEU A 227 -18.18 -9.04 4.07
N ARG A 228 -17.72 -10.07 4.77
CA ARG A 228 -18.29 -11.42 4.69
C ARG A 228 -19.74 -11.45 5.18
N ALA A 229 -20.05 -10.80 6.29
CA ALA A 229 -21.43 -10.66 6.78
C ALA A 229 -22.32 -9.94 5.74
N LEU A 230 -21.83 -8.86 5.11
CA LEU A 230 -22.55 -8.21 4.03
C LEU A 230 -22.75 -9.11 2.80
N LEU A 231 -21.78 -9.97 2.48
CA LEU A 231 -21.90 -10.92 1.37
C LEU A 231 -22.94 -12.02 1.63
N GLU A 232 -23.15 -12.40 2.89
CA GLU A 232 -24.21 -13.32 3.31
C GLU A 232 -25.59 -12.68 3.17
N LEU A 233 -25.73 -11.42 3.58
CA LEU A 233 -26.97 -10.64 3.46
C LEU A 233 -27.30 -10.29 2.00
N HIS A 234 -26.27 -9.94 1.22
CA HIS A 234 -26.37 -9.48 -0.17
C HIS A 234 -25.50 -10.32 -1.13
N PRO A 235 -25.92 -11.55 -1.50
CA PRO A 235 -25.14 -12.43 -2.37
C PRO A 235 -24.80 -11.83 -3.75
N GLU A 236 -25.60 -10.89 -4.23
CA GLU A 236 -25.42 -10.15 -5.48
C GLU A 236 -24.16 -9.28 -5.51
N LEU A 237 -23.57 -8.97 -4.34
CA LEU A 237 -22.31 -8.23 -4.23
C LEU A 237 -21.13 -8.95 -4.91
N ARG A 238 -21.24 -10.25 -5.18
CA ARG A 238 -20.27 -10.99 -6.03
C ARG A 238 -20.18 -10.44 -7.47
N SER A 239 -21.20 -9.74 -7.92
CA SER A 239 -21.21 -9.04 -9.22
C SER A 239 -20.62 -7.63 -9.15
N SER A 240 -20.31 -7.12 -7.96
CA SER A 240 -19.70 -5.82 -7.76
C SER A 240 -18.18 -5.93 -7.71
N ARG A 241 -17.51 -5.38 -8.74
CA ARG A 241 -16.03 -5.39 -8.82
C ARG A 241 -15.42 -4.67 -7.63
N LYS A 242 -16.00 -3.53 -7.23
CA LYS A 242 -15.54 -2.74 -6.08
C LYS A 242 -15.60 -3.54 -4.78
N PHE A 243 -16.69 -4.29 -4.57
CA PHE A 243 -16.84 -5.14 -3.40
C PHE A 243 -15.82 -6.28 -3.39
N CYS A 244 -15.71 -7.01 -4.51
CA CYS A 244 -14.79 -8.15 -4.61
C CYS A 244 -13.34 -7.72 -4.36
N LEU A 245 -12.92 -6.57 -4.92
CA LEU A 245 -11.57 -6.04 -4.69
C LEU A 245 -11.37 -5.58 -3.24
N ALA A 246 -12.39 -4.98 -2.60
CA ALA A 246 -12.30 -4.61 -1.19
C ALA A 246 -12.14 -5.84 -0.29
N LEU A 247 -12.89 -6.92 -0.54
CA LEU A 247 -12.77 -8.16 0.21
C LEU A 247 -11.40 -8.82 0.02
N LEU A 248 -10.94 -8.97 -1.22
CA LEU A 248 -9.62 -9.55 -1.52
C LEU A 248 -8.48 -8.77 -0.86
N ALA A 249 -8.57 -7.44 -0.82
CA ALA A 249 -7.57 -6.61 -0.15
C ALA A 249 -7.50 -6.87 1.36
N LYS A 250 -8.62 -7.25 1.99
CA LYS A 250 -8.68 -7.58 3.44
C LYS A 250 -8.30 -9.03 3.74
N MET A 251 -8.54 -9.95 2.79
CA MET A 251 -8.09 -11.34 2.88
C MET A 251 -6.56 -11.49 2.84
N ARG A 252 -5.84 -10.46 2.37
CA ARG A 252 -4.37 -10.50 2.37
C ARG A 252 -3.86 -10.63 3.81
N PRO A 253 -2.95 -11.59 4.08
CA PRO A 253 -2.22 -11.63 5.34
C PRO A 253 -1.57 -10.28 5.63
N GLY A 254 -1.48 -9.94 6.92
CA GLY A 254 -1.02 -8.64 7.38
C GLY A 254 0.35 -8.25 6.81
N ALA A 255 0.67 -6.95 6.84
CA ALA A 255 1.86 -6.37 6.19
C ALA A 255 3.22 -6.96 6.61
N LEU A 256 3.26 -7.78 7.66
CA LEU A 256 4.47 -8.47 8.14
C LEU A 256 4.74 -9.80 7.42
N VAL A 257 3.78 -10.32 6.64
CA VAL A 257 3.94 -11.57 5.88
C VAL A 257 4.54 -11.25 4.51
N ASP A 258 5.78 -11.67 4.29
CA ASP A 258 6.44 -11.59 2.99
C ASP A 258 6.23 -12.90 2.22
N PHE A 259 5.37 -12.87 1.20
CA PHE A 259 5.08 -14.03 0.35
C PHE A 259 6.30 -14.64 -0.36
N ARG A 260 7.41 -13.89 -0.52
CA ARG A 260 8.64 -14.46 -1.08
C ARG A 260 9.39 -15.34 -0.10
N ARG A 261 9.27 -15.05 1.20
CA ARG A 261 9.96 -15.79 2.27
C ARG A 261 9.05 -16.83 2.91
N ASP A 262 7.76 -16.54 3.01
CA ASP A 262 6.75 -17.43 3.57
C ASP A 262 5.82 -17.96 2.47
N ARG A 263 6.32 -18.97 1.75
CA ARG A 263 5.57 -19.62 0.66
C ARG A 263 4.33 -20.36 1.19
N ALA A 264 4.39 -20.88 2.42
CA ALA A 264 3.28 -21.57 3.04
C ALA A 264 2.10 -20.62 3.31
N ALA A 265 2.37 -19.44 3.88
CA ALA A 265 1.36 -18.41 4.06
C ALA A 265 0.80 -17.90 2.71
N HIS A 266 1.66 -17.75 1.70
CA HIS A 266 1.22 -17.37 0.36
C HIS A 266 0.29 -18.43 -0.25
N ALA A 267 0.63 -19.72 -0.11
CA ALA A 267 -0.20 -20.82 -0.59
C ALA A 267 -1.56 -20.90 0.12
N ALA A 268 -1.58 -20.71 1.44
CA ALA A 268 -2.83 -20.67 2.22
C ALA A 268 -3.75 -19.52 1.76
N TYR A 269 -3.18 -18.32 1.59
CA TYR A 269 -3.91 -17.17 1.07
C TYR A 269 -4.46 -17.41 -0.35
N LEU A 270 -3.66 -18.00 -1.24
CA LEU A 270 -4.13 -18.32 -2.60
C LEU A 270 -5.24 -19.39 -2.62
N ALA A 271 -5.20 -20.33 -1.68
CA ALA A 271 -6.27 -21.32 -1.52
C ALA A 271 -7.59 -20.65 -1.11
N GLU A 272 -7.57 -19.71 -0.15
CA GLU A 272 -8.75 -18.92 0.22
C GLU A 272 -9.25 -18.06 -0.95
N CYS A 273 -8.33 -17.43 -1.69
CA CYS A 273 -8.64 -16.66 -2.89
C CYS A 273 -9.31 -17.53 -3.96
N LYS A 274 -8.84 -18.77 -4.15
CA LYS A 274 -9.46 -19.75 -5.06
C LYS A 274 -10.86 -20.11 -4.59
N ASP A 275 -11.07 -20.36 -3.30
CA ASP A 275 -12.39 -20.71 -2.76
C ASP A 275 -13.39 -19.56 -2.91
N PHE A 276 -12.93 -18.30 -2.83
CA PHE A 276 -13.75 -17.16 -3.21
C PHE A 276 -13.99 -17.10 -4.72
N ALA A 277 -12.96 -17.29 -5.54
CA ALA A 277 -13.01 -17.18 -7.01
C ALA A 277 -14.03 -18.12 -7.64
N ILE A 278 -14.17 -19.36 -7.14
CA ILE A 278 -15.16 -20.31 -7.66
C ILE A 278 -16.60 -19.87 -7.42
N THR A 279 -16.86 -19.00 -6.44
CA THR A 279 -18.20 -18.44 -6.18
C THR A 279 -18.55 -17.25 -7.08
N LEU A 280 -17.56 -16.69 -7.78
CA LEU A 280 -17.76 -15.50 -8.61
C LEU A 280 -18.57 -15.81 -9.88
N PRO A 281 -19.46 -14.89 -10.30
CA PRO A 281 -20.23 -15.05 -11.52
C PRO A 281 -19.33 -14.93 -12.77
N PRO A 282 -19.77 -15.44 -13.93
CA PRO A 282 -19.01 -15.35 -15.18
C PRO A 282 -18.62 -13.92 -15.61
N ALA A 283 -19.38 -12.91 -15.17
CA ALA A 283 -19.06 -11.49 -15.41
C ALA A 283 -17.73 -11.04 -14.79
N MET A 284 -17.20 -11.77 -13.79
CA MET A 284 -15.90 -11.55 -13.14
C MET A 284 -14.78 -12.42 -13.75
N GLY A 285 -14.91 -12.85 -15.00
CA GLY A 285 -13.99 -13.81 -15.63
C GLY A 285 -12.51 -13.45 -15.51
N ASN A 286 -12.13 -12.17 -15.69
CA ASN A 286 -10.72 -11.75 -15.56
C ASN A 286 -10.17 -11.90 -14.14
N LEU A 287 -10.95 -11.53 -13.12
CA LEU A 287 -10.57 -11.69 -11.73
C LEU A 287 -10.55 -13.17 -11.33
N LYS A 288 -11.55 -13.95 -11.76
CA LYS A 288 -11.59 -15.41 -11.52
C LYS A 288 -10.38 -16.10 -12.15
N ALA A 289 -10.04 -15.77 -13.40
CA ALA A 289 -8.88 -16.29 -14.09
C ALA A 289 -7.57 -15.89 -13.37
N HIS A 290 -7.43 -14.63 -12.94
CA HIS A 290 -6.27 -14.15 -12.18
C HIS A 290 -6.04 -14.95 -10.89
N LEU A 291 -7.07 -15.10 -10.07
CA LEU A 291 -6.94 -15.81 -8.79
C LEU A 291 -6.64 -17.30 -9.00
N LEU A 292 -7.35 -17.96 -9.93
CA LEU A 292 -7.12 -19.37 -10.24
C LEU A 292 -5.74 -19.61 -10.86
N PHE A 293 -5.26 -18.74 -11.75
CA PHE A 293 -3.94 -18.84 -12.35
C PHE A 293 -2.83 -18.86 -11.29
N HIS A 294 -2.84 -17.90 -10.36
CA HIS A 294 -1.81 -17.82 -9.33
C HIS A 294 -1.88 -18.97 -8.33
N HIS A 295 -3.08 -19.44 -8.00
CA HIS A 295 -3.27 -20.68 -7.23
C HIS A 295 -2.67 -21.88 -7.96
N LEU A 296 -2.99 -22.09 -9.24
CA LEU A 296 -2.48 -23.22 -10.02
C LEU A 296 -0.96 -23.19 -10.20
N ARG A 297 -0.38 -21.99 -10.36
CA ARG A 297 1.08 -21.81 -10.37
C ARG A 297 1.69 -22.23 -9.04
N MET A 298 1.14 -21.75 -7.92
CA MET A 298 1.61 -22.14 -6.59
C MET A 298 1.49 -23.65 -6.35
N GLN A 299 0.37 -24.26 -6.75
CA GLN A 299 0.17 -25.70 -6.63
C GLN A 299 1.19 -26.48 -7.46
N ARG A 300 1.42 -26.07 -8.72
CA ARG A 300 2.42 -26.69 -9.60
C ARG A 300 3.79 -26.65 -8.95
N ASP A 301 4.19 -25.49 -8.42
CA ASP A 301 5.50 -25.34 -7.80
C ASP A 301 5.64 -26.18 -6.51
N GLN A 302 4.53 -26.59 -5.90
CA GLN A 302 4.48 -27.54 -4.77
C GLN A 302 4.35 -29.01 -5.22
N GLY A 303 4.40 -29.29 -6.53
CA GLY A 303 4.20 -30.62 -7.09
C GLY A 303 2.74 -31.09 -7.14
N ASN A 304 1.78 -30.21 -6.85
CA ASN A 304 0.36 -30.49 -6.85
C ASN A 304 -0.30 -30.00 -8.14
N LEU A 305 -1.00 -30.88 -8.86
CA LEU A 305 -1.76 -30.50 -10.07
C LEU A 305 -3.26 -30.81 -9.89
N PRO A 306 -4.04 -29.90 -9.27
CA PRO A 306 -5.47 -30.13 -9.05
C PRO A 306 -6.28 -30.00 -10.35
N LYS A 307 -6.66 -31.14 -10.95
CA LYS A 307 -7.41 -31.19 -12.23
C LYS A 307 -8.67 -30.33 -12.22
N ARG A 308 -9.47 -30.43 -11.15
CA ARG A 308 -10.73 -29.69 -11.04
C ARG A 308 -10.53 -28.17 -11.10
N ASP A 309 -9.54 -27.66 -10.37
CA ASP A 309 -9.25 -26.23 -10.32
C ASP A 309 -8.69 -25.74 -11.67
N PHE A 310 -7.95 -26.60 -12.38
CA PHE A 310 -7.50 -26.32 -13.75
C PHE A 310 -8.65 -26.21 -14.75
N LEU A 311 -9.64 -27.10 -14.71
CA LEU A 311 -10.83 -27.01 -15.58
C LEU A 311 -11.66 -25.74 -15.29
N GLU A 312 -11.76 -25.35 -14.02
CA GLU A 312 -12.38 -24.06 -13.62
C GLU A 312 -11.61 -22.86 -14.18
N TYR A 313 -10.28 -22.93 -14.18
CA TYR A 313 -9.43 -21.90 -14.77
C TYR A 313 -9.65 -21.79 -16.29
N LEU A 314 -9.63 -22.89 -17.03
CA LEU A 314 -9.86 -22.89 -18.49
C LEU A 314 -11.23 -22.26 -18.84
N THR A 315 -12.24 -22.57 -18.03
CA THR A 315 -13.57 -21.97 -18.14
C THR A 315 -13.53 -20.46 -17.89
N ALA A 316 -12.86 -20.01 -16.82
CA ALA A 316 -12.73 -18.60 -16.47
C ALA A 316 -11.91 -17.80 -17.49
N ALA A 317 -10.88 -18.41 -18.06
CA ALA A 317 -10.04 -17.86 -19.12
C ALA A 317 -10.75 -17.81 -20.50
N GLY A 318 -12.03 -18.20 -20.56
CA GLY A 318 -12.84 -18.13 -21.78
C GLY A 318 -12.38 -19.09 -22.88
N ARG A 319 -11.57 -20.11 -22.55
CA ARG A 319 -11.12 -21.11 -23.53
C ARG A 319 -12.30 -21.98 -23.93
N ARG A 320 -12.48 -22.19 -25.24
CA ARG A 320 -13.51 -23.05 -25.83
C ARG A 320 -13.03 -23.61 -27.16
N SER A 321 -13.40 -24.86 -27.41
CA SER A 321 -13.35 -25.48 -28.73
C SER A 321 -14.38 -24.84 -29.68
N LYS A 322 -14.06 -24.73 -30.97
CA LYS A 322 -14.93 -24.23 -32.05
C LYS A 322 -16.16 -25.09 -32.24
N ASP A 323 -16.13 -26.36 -31.87
CA ASP A 323 -17.27 -27.28 -31.95
C ASP A 323 -18.34 -26.99 -30.88
N THR A 324 -18.11 -26.03 -29.99
CA THR A 324 -19.13 -25.59 -29.03
C THR A 324 -20.15 -24.65 -29.69
N THR A 325 -21.45 -24.91 -29.47
CA THR A 325 -22.57 -24.12 -30.04
C THR A 325 -22.73 -22.71 -29.43
N LEU A 326 -21.88 -22.36 -28.46
CA LEU A 326 -21.92 -21.08 -27.77
C LEU A 326 -21.04 -20.04 -28.48
N PRO A 327 -21.48 -18.78 -28.58
CA PRO A 327 -20.65 -17.71 -29.12
C PRO A 327 -19.33 -17.64 -28.37
N LYS A 328 -18.21 -17.55 -29.10
CA LYS A 328 -16.89 -17.36 -28.50
C LYS A 328 -16.89 -15.99 -27.81
N PRO A 329 -16.61 -15.90 -26.50
CA PRO A 329 -16.52 -14.61 -25.84
C PRO A 329 -15.41 -13.81 -26.52
N VAL A 330 -15.70 -12.57 -26.92
CA VAL A 330 -14.67 -11.65 -27.39
C VAL A 330 -13.81 -11.32 -26.19
N MET A 331 -12.64 -11.97 -26.10
CA MET A 331 -11.66 -11.70 -25.07
C MET A 331 -11.09 -10.30 -25.30
N ASP A 332 -11.21 -9.44 -24.30
CA ASP A 332 -10.55 -8.14 -24.29
C ASP A 332 -9.03 -8.35 -24.45
N PRO A 333 -8.33 -7.63 -25.35
CA PRO A 333 -6.87 -7.64 -25.44
C PRO A 333 -6.15 -7.44 -24.09
N GLY A 334 -6.81 -6.76 -23.13
CA GLY A 334 -6.33 -6.56 -21.77
C GLY A 334 -6.66 -7.68 -20.77
N PHE A 335 -7.32 -8.78 -21.16
CA PHE A 335 -7.86 -9.77 -20.21
C PHE A 335 -6.80 -10.35 -19.28
N PHE A 336 -5.69 -10.87 -19.83
CA PHE A 336 -4.58 -11.42 -19.04
C PHE A 336 -3.63 -10.34 -18.50
N ASN A 337 -3.75 -9.11 -18.99
CA ASN A 337 -2.94 -7.96 -18.55
C ASN A 337 -3.68 -7.09 -17.51
N ALA A 338 -4.86 -7.51 -17.07
CA ALA A 338 -5.61 -6.80 -16.04
C ALA A 338 -4.81 -6.78 -14.73
N ASP A 339 -4.56 -5.57 -14.21
CA ASP A 339 -3.76 -5.40 -13.01
C ASP A 339 -4.61 -5.51 -11.74
N PHE A 340 -4.24 -6.47 -10.90
CA PHE A 340 -4.80 -6.72 -9.58
C PHE A 340 -3.69 -6.81 -8.51
N ALA A 341 -2.47 -6.38 -8.81
CA ALA A 341 -1.30 -6.61 -7.96
C ALA A 341 -1.41 -5.91 -6.61
N GLU A 342 -1.96 -4.71 -6.56
CA GLU A 342 -2.18 -3.98 -5.30
C GLU A 342 -3.10 -4.74 -4.35
N VAL A 343 -4.17 -5.34 -4.89
CA VAL A 343 -5.22 -6.02 -4.13
C VAL A 343 -4.85 -7.45 -3.80
N THR A 344 -4.18 -8.16 -4.71
CA THR A 344 -3.94 -9.61 -4.58
C THR A 344 -2.51 -9.95 -4.19
N GLY A 345 -1.56 -9.02 -4.32
CA GLY A 345 -0.13 -9.27 -4.17
C GLY A 345 0.50 -10.04 -5.35
N CYS A 346 -0.27 -10.35 -6.39
CA CYS A 346 0.17 -11.14 -7.53
C CYS A 346 0.23 -10.30 -8.82
N PRO A 347 1.27 -10.47 -9.66
CA PRO A 347 1.39 -9.72 -10.92
C PRO A 347 0.28 -10.12 -11.92
N PRO A 348 0.03 -9.31 -12.96
CA PRO A 348 -0.82 -9.73 -14.07
C PRO A 348 -0.37 -11.07 -14.67
N ILE A 349 -1.30 -11.83 -15.25
CA ILE A 349 -1.03 -13.14 -15.86
C ILE A 349 -0.02 -13.00 -17.01
N GLY A 350 -0.25 -12.02 -17.90
CA GLY A 350 0.53 -11.87 -19.13
C GLY A 350 0.24 -13.01 -20.11
N SER A 351 0.97 -14.12 -19.98
CA SER A 351 0.76 -15.35 -20.75
C SER A 351 0.51 -16.52 -19.83
N ASP A 352 -0.55 -17.28 -20.10
CA ASP A 352 -0.89 -18.48 -19.34
C ASP A 352 -0.34 -19.78 -19.95
N ARG A 353 0.37 -19.69 -21.08
CA ARG A 353 0.83 -20.83 -21.86
C ARG A 353 1.64 -21.82 -21.04
N GLU A 354 2.56 -21.33 -20.21
CA GLU A 354 3.44 -22.18 -19.39
C GLU A 354 2.65 -23.06 -18.41
N ILE A 355 1.62 -22.49 -17.77
CA ILE A 355 0.76 -23.24 -16.83
C ILE A 355 -0.16 -24.20 -17.58
N VAL A 356 -0.76 -23.75 -18.68
CA VAL A 356 -1.65 -24.60 -19.49
C VAL A 356 -0.89 -25.80 -20.05
N ASP A 357 0.27 -25.56 -20.66
CA ASP A 357 1.11 -26.62 -21.24
C ASP A 357 1.55 -27.61 -20.14
N ALA A 358 2.01 -27.13 -18.98
CA ALA A 358 2.44 -27.99 -17.88
C ALA A 358 1.31 -28.90 -17.33
N TYR A 359 0.10 -28.36 -17.15
CA TYR A 359 -1.04 -29.16 -16.67
C TYR A 359 -1.53 -30.15 -17.72
N LEU A 360 -1.58 -29.75 -18.99
CA LEU A 360 -1.94 -30.66 -20.07
C LEU A 360 -0.90 -31.76 -20.21
N ASP A 361 0.39 -31.44 -20.24
CA ASP A 361 1.47 -32.42 -20.34
C ASP A 361 1.37 -33.44 -19.19
N HIS A 362 1.13 -33.00 -17.96
CA HIS A 362 0.94 -33.90 -16.82
C HIS A 362 -0.24 -34.88 -16.99
N PHE A 363 -1.45 -34.38 -17.27
CA PHE A 363 -2.63 -35.25 -17.34
C PHE A 363 -2.66 -36.13 -18.59
N LEU A 364 -2.13 -35.62 -19.70
CA LEU A 364 -2.13 -36.29 -21.01
C LEU A 364 -0.96 -37.26 -21.18
N ALA A 365 0.12 -37.13 -20.40
CA ALA A 365 1.24 -38.06 -20.39
C ALA A 365 0.85 -39.45 -19.88
N VAL A 366 -0.12 -39.55 -18.97
CA VAL A 366 -0.46 -40.82 -18.29
C VAL A 366 -1.80 -41.38 -18.75
N SER A 367 -2.79 -40.53 -19.02
CA SER A 367 -4.15 -40.95 -19.40
C SER A 367 -4.37 -40.97 -20.92
N ASP A 368 -5.08 -42.00 -21.41
CA ASP A 368 -5.61 -42.02 -22.79
C ASP A 368 -6.91 -41.22 -22.90
N GLU A 369 -7.56 -40.93 -21.78
CA GLU A 369 -8.80 -40.16 -21.69
C GLU A 369 -8.52 -38.66 -21.79
N ARG A 370 -9.16 -38.01 -22.78
CA ARG A 370 -9.01 -36.58 -23.08
C ARG A 370 -10.32 -35.82 -22.98
N ASP A 371 -11.40 -36.53 -22.70
CA ASP A 371 -12.78 -36.05 -22.80
C ASP A 371 -13.00 -34.80 -21.95
N ASP A 372 -12.38 -34.73 -20.77
CA ASP A 372 -12.42 -33.58 -19.88
C ASP A 372 -11.87 -32.27 -20.49
N PHE A 373 -10.98 -32.36 -21.48
CA PHE A 373 -10.35 -31.19 -22.12
C PHE A 373 -11.00 -30.81 -23.46
N THR A 374 -11.79 -31.71 -24.06
CA THR A 374 -12.47 -31.49 -25.35
C THR A 374 -13.37 -30.24 -25.40
N PRO A 375 -14.00 -29.77 -24.30
CA PRO A 375 -14.76 -28.52 -24.35
C PRO A 375 -13.89 -27.27 -24.56
N PHE A 376 -12.59 -27.36 -24.27
CA PHE A 376 -11.69 -26.19 -24.18
C PHE A 376 -10.73 -26.07 -25.37
N PHE A 377 -10.42 -27.18 -26.05
CA PHE A 377 -9.41 -27.26 -27.10
C PHE A 377 -9.93 -28.03 -28.32
N GLU A 378 -9.38 -27.76 -29.49
CA GLU A 378 -9.71 -28.51 -30.71
C GLU A 378 -9.25 -29.97 -30.60
N ALA A 379 -9.97 -30.89 -31.25
CA ALA A 379 -9.62 -32.31 -31.21
C ALA A 379 -8.21 -32.60 -31.74
N ASP A 380 -7.81 -31.95 -32.84
CA ASP A 380 -6.47 -32.12 -33.42
C ASP A 380 -5.39 -31.48 -32.56
N GLU A 381 -5.64 -30.30 -31.98
CA GLU A 381 -4.73 -29.65 -31.03
C GLU A 381 -4.47 -30.55 -29.81
N LEU A 382 -5.53 -31.10 -29.20
CA LEU A 382 -5.39 -32.05 -28.09
C LEU A 382 -4.66 -33.34 -28.48
N ARG A 383 -4.77 -33.79 -29.74
CA ARG A 383 -4.01 -34.94 -30.24
C ARG A 383 -2.54 -34.64 -30.32
N THR A 384 -2.17 -33.49 -30.88
CA THR A 384 -0.77 -33.06 -30.95
C THR A 384 -0.17 -32.87 -29.55
N ILE A 385 -0.90 -32.22 -28.62
CA ILE A 385 -0.44 -32.04 -27.23
C ILE A 385 -0.27 -33.39 -26.53
N GLN A 386 -1.26 -34.29 -26.61
CA GLN A 386 -1.14 -35.60 -25.97
C GLN A 386 -0.01 -36.44 -26.58
N ALA A 387 0.17 -36.40 -27.90
CA ALA A 387 1.28 -37.09 -28.55
C ALA A 387 2.64 -36.59 -28.03
N ARG A 388 2.81 -35.27 -27.90
CA ARG A 388 4.00 -34.67 -27.29
C ARG A 388 4.19 -35.15 -25.85
N ALA A 389 3.16 -35.03 -25.02
CA ALA A 389 3.20 -35.43 -23.61
C ALA A 389 3.54 -36.93 -23.43
N ARG A 390 2.95 -37.79 -24.26
CA ARG A 390 3.21 -39.24 -24.26
C ARG A 390 4.64 -39.57 -24.67
N LEU A 391 5.17 -38.93 -25.71
CA LEU A 391 6.56 -39.14 -26.14
C LEU A 391 7.56 -38.66 -25.07
N MET A 392 7.28 -37.53 -24.43
CA MET A 392 8.07 -37.01 -23.30
C MET A 392 8.07 -37.97 -22.11
N ALA A 393 6.96 -38.67 -21.88
CA ALA A 393 6.84 -39.70 -20.84
C ALA A 393 7.38 -41.09 -21.25
N GLY A 394 8.05 -41.22 -22.41
CA GLY A 394 8.63 -42.48 -22.88
C GLY A 394 7.65 -43.43 -23.59
N GLY A 395 6.52 -42.90 -24.09
CA GLY A 395 5.52 -43.66 -24.85
C GLY A 395 6.02 -44.12 -26.24
N ASP A 396 5.25 -45.03 -26.85
CA ASP A 396 5.58 -45.63 -28.15
C ASP A 396 5.61 -44.60 -29.30
N VAL A 397 6.80 -44.42 -29.87
CA VAL A 397 7.07 -43.53 -31.01
C VAL A 397 6.22 -43.88 -32.23
N SER A 398 6.00 -45.17 -32.50
CA SER A 398 5.20 -45.60 -33.66
C SER A 398 3.71 -45.27 -33.50
N LYS A 399 3.22 -45.23 -32.26
CA LYS A 399 1.82 -44.88 -31.95
C LYS A 399 1.60 -43.36 -31.94
N TRP A 400 2.53 -42.61 -31.34
CA TRP A 400 2.33 -41.19 -31.03
C TRP A 400 3.00 -40.24 -32.01
N GLY A 401 4.12 -40.63 -32.63
CA GLY A 401 4.86 -39.77 -33.57
C GLY A 401 4.06 -39.39 -34.82
N VAL A 402 3.06 -40.18 -35.21
CA VAL A 402 2.19 -39.93 -36.38
C VAL A 402 1.33 -38.66 -36.22
N TRP A 403 1.13 -38.20 -34.99
CA TRP A 403 0.29 -37.03 -34.69
C TRP A 403 1.07 -35.71 -34.58
N LEU A 404 2.38 -35.74 -34.81
CA LEU A 404 3.24 -34.57 -34.82
C LEU A 404 3.70 -34.26 -36.25
N GLU A 405 3.82 -32.98 -36.58
CA GLU A 405 4.46 -32.57 -37.82
C GLU A 405 5.94 -32.99 -37.82
N PRO A 406 6.54 -33.32 -38.98
CA PRO A 406 7.92 -33.80 -39.04
C PRO A 406 8.95 -32.84 -38.43
N THR A 407 8.69 -31.53 -38.49
CA THR A 407 9.51 -30.50 -37.84
C THR A 407 9.37 -30.56 -36.33
N ASP A 408 8.14 -30.58 -35.80
CA ASP A 408 7.87 -30.63 -34.36
C ASP A 408 8.43 -31.91 -33.73
N PHE A 409 8.33 -33.04 -34.45
CA PHE A 409 8.89 -34.31 -34.02
C PHE A 409 10.43 -34.26 -33.96
N ARG A 410 11.08 -33.66 -34.97
CA ARG A 410 12.54 -33.50 -34.97
C ARG A 410 12.98 -32.57 -33.84
N ASP A 411 12.31 -31.43 -33.69
CA ASP A 411 12.59 -30.47 -32.63
C ASP A 411 12.42 -31.14 -31.26
N LEU A 412 11.37 -31.96 -31.08
CA LEU A 412 11.19 -32.74 -29.86
C LEU A 412 12.33 -33.75 -29.64
N GLN A 413 12.87 -34.38 -30.68
CA GLN A 413 13.98 -35.32 -30.52
C GLN A 413 15.32 -34.63 -30.22
N GLU A 414 15.60 -33.50 -30.85
CA GLU A 414 16.89 -32.80 -30.77
C GLU A 414 16.99 -31.86 -29.57
N THR A 415 15.85 -31.33 -29.09
CA THR A 415 15.85 -30.40 -27.96
C THR A 415 16.31 -31.09 -26.68
N SER A 416 17.36 -30.54 -26.09
CA SER A 416 17.78 -30.87 -24.73
C SER A 416 16.98 -30.05 -23.73
N TRP A 417 16.47 -30.69 -22.68
CA TRP A 417 15.71 -30.02 -21.62
C TRP A 417 16.34 -30.38 -20.29
N LEU A 418 16.60 -29.35 -19.48
CA LEU A 418 16.96 -29.45 -18.08
C LEU A 418 16.07 -28.47 -17.31
N ASP A 419 15.35 -28.99 -16.32
CA ASP A 419 14.54 -28.17 -15.42
C ASP A 419 14.53 -28.76 -14.01
N PHE A 420 14.17 -27.94 -13.03
CA PHE A 420 13.84 -28.45 -11.71
C PHE A 420 12.47 -29.11 -11.76
N ALA A 421 12.37 -30.32 -11.22
CA ALA A 421 11.09 -31.00 -11.15
C ALA A 421 10.12 -30.17 -10.30
N PRO A 422 8.82 -30.15 -10.65
CA PRO A 422 7.80 -29.49 -9.84
C PRO A 422 7.86 -29.94 -8.38
N GLY A 423 7.85 -29.00 -7.42
CA GLY A 423 8.02 -29.31 -5.99
C GLY A 423 9.44 -29.15 -5.46
N ALA A 424 10.44 -28.88 -6.30
CA ALA A 424 11.80 -28.63 -5.85
C ALA A 424 11.87 -27.37 -4.95
N PRO A 425 12.58 -27.42 -3.81
CA PRO A 425 12.66 -26.29 -2.89
C PRO A 425 13.51 -25.15 -3.46
N ASP A 426 12.95 -23.94 -3.51
CA ASP A 426 13.67 -22.71 -3.89
C ASP A 426 14.47 -22.11 -2.71
N LEU A 427 14.06 -22.43 -1.48
CA LEU A 427 14.67 -21.97 -0.23
C LEU A 427 14.81 -23.16 0.71
N LEU A 428 16.02 -23.35 1.23
CA LEU A 428 16.37 -24.39 2.21
C LEU A 428 16.93 -23.70 3.46
N GLY A 429 16.55 -24.21 4.63
CA GLY A 429 17.14 -23.81 5.90
C GLY A 429 18.61 -24.18 5.98
N ALA A 430 19.36 -23.53 6.88
CA ALA A 430 20.79 -23.76 7.04
C ALA A 430 21.14 -25.22 7.42
N ASP A 431 20.21 -25.88 8.12
CA ASP A 431 20.36 -27.26 8.59
C ASP A 431 19.57 -28.28 7.74
N ASP A 432 18.89 -27.83 6.69
CA ASP A 432 18.09 -28.72 5.83
C ASP A 432 19.00 -29.54 4.91
N GLU A 433 18.66 -30.82 4.71
CA GLU A 433 19.34 -31.66 3.72
C GLU A 433 19.02 -31.14 2.30
N VAL A 434 20.07 -30.80 1.54
CA VAL A 434 19.93 -30.31 0.17
C VAL A 434 19.67 -31.47 -0.78
N SER A 435 18.42 -31.61 -1.22
CA SER A 435 18.02 -32.55 -2.27
C SER A 435 17.17 -31.84 -3.32
N LEU A 436 17.63 -31.87 -4.58
CA LEU A 436 16.95 -31.26 -5.73
C LEU A 436 16.66 -32.33 -6.78
N THR A 437 15.40 -32.43 -7.19
CA THR A 437 14.98 -33.33 -8.27
C THR A 437 15.00 -32.55 -9.59
N LEU A 438 15.55 -33.17 -10.63
CA LEU A 438 15.68 -32.57 -11.96
C LEU A 438 14.95 -33.42 -13.00
N ASP A 439 14.27 -32.76 -13.92
CA ASP A 439 13.73 -33.36 -15.13
C ASP A 439 14.76 -33.19 -16.25
N LEU A 440 15.22 -34.31 -16.82
CA LEU A 440 16.30 -34.35 -17.79
C LEU A 440 15.82 -34.98 -19.10
N LYS A 441 16.21 -34.37 -20.23
CA LYS A 441 16.00 -34.90 -21.57
C LYS A 441 17.21 -34.63 -22.43
N ASN A 442 17.72 -35.69 -23.06
CA ASN A 442 18.90 -35.63 -23.93
C ASN A 442 20.12 -34.99 -23.23
N THR A 443 20.28 -35.23 -21.92
CA THR A 443 21.35 -34.65 -21.09
C THR A 443 22.36 -35.74 -20.70
N PRO A 444 23.33 -36.10 -21.58
CA PRO A 444 24.29 -37.16 -21.29
C PRO A 444 25.30 -36.78 -20.20
N GLU A 445 25.60 -35.48 -20.06
CA GLU A 445 26.49 -34.93 -19.03
C GLU A 445 25.78 -33.78 -18.31
N LEU A 446 25.85 -33.76 -16.97
CA LEU A 446 25.27 -32.72 -16.12
C LEU A 446 26.39 -32.03 -15.33
N LEU A 447 26.58 -30.72 -15.54
CA LEU A 447 27.51 -29.90 -14.77
C LEU A 447 26.76 -29.17 -13.66
N VAL A 448 27.08 -29.50 -12.41
CA VAL A 448 26.53 -28.80 -11.23
C VAL A 448 27.58 -27.80 -10.72
N ARG A 449 27.22 -26.52 -10.66
CA ARG A 449 28.04 -25.45 -10.08
C ARG A 449 27.37 -24.92 -8.82
N ILE A 450 28.10 -24.93 -7.71
CA ILE A 450 27.64 -24.36 -6.44
C ILE A 450 28.35 -23.02 -6.30
N ILE A 451 27.57 -21.95 -6.17
CA ILE A 451 28.07 -20.58 -6.04
C ILE A 451 27.71 -20.09 -4.64
N GLU A 452 28.72 -19.74 -3.85
CA GLU A 452 28.53 -19.06 -2.58
C GLU A 452 28.39 -17.55 -2.85
N LEU A 453 27.28 -16.98 -2.42
CA LEU A 453 27.05 -15.53 -2.50
C LEU A 453 27.32 -14.92 -1.13
N ASP A 454 28.48 -14.27 -0.98
CA ASP A 454 28.80 -13.53 0.24
C ASP A 454 28.01 -12.21 0.28
N ALA A 455 26.94 -12.17 1.09
CA ALA A 455 26.05 -11.02 1.20
C ALA A 455 26.74 -9.74 1.72
N THR A 456 28.00 -9.83 2.16
CA THR A 456 28.78 -8.68 2.64
C THR A 456 29.57 -7.94 1.57
N HIS A 457 29.69 -8.48 0.34
CA HIS A 457 30.56 -7.92 -0.71
C HIS A 457 29.88 -7.82 -2.08
N GLY A 458 29.29 -6.65 -2.38
CA GLY A 458 28.94 -6.24 -3.75
C GLY A 458 30.16 -5.88 -4.61
N ARG A 459 31.17 -6.76 -4.70
CA ARG A 459 32.21 -6.76 -5.74
C ARG A 459 32.46 -8.21 -6.12
N GLU A 460 32.25 -8.52 -7.40
CA GLU A 460 32.74 -9.75 -8.03
C GLU A 460 34.20 -9.98 -7.62
N ALA A 461 34.43 -11.09 -6.92
CA ALA A 461 35.73 -11.72 -6.87
C ALA A 461 35.61 -12.99 -7.72
N ASP A 462 36.07 -12.90 -8.96
CA ASP A 462 36.47 -14.06 -9.74
C ASP A 462 37.55 -14.80 -8.94
N VAL A 463 37.32 -16.08 -8.64
CA VAL A 463 38.38 -16.98 -8.19
C VAL A 463 38.28 -18.29 -8.96
N GLY A 464 39.20 -18.41 -9.92
CA GLY A 464 39.91 -19.60 -10.43
C GLY A 464 39.19 -20.94 -10.54
#